data_AF-A0A940QIM3-F1
#
_entry.id   AF-A0A940QIM3-F1
#
_cell.length_a   1.000
_cell.length_b   1.000
_cell.length_c   1.000
_cell.angle_alpha   90.00
_cell.angle_beta   90.00
_cell.angle_gamma   90.00
#
_symmetry.space_group_name_H-M   'P 1'
#
loop_
_entity.id
_entity.type
_entity.pdbx_description
1 polymer ?
#
loop_
_entity_poly.entity_id
_entity_poly.type
_entity_poly.pdbx_seq_one_letter_code
_entity_poly.pdbx_strand_id
1 'polypeptide(L)'
;MAFDFKKEYKEFYMPKNKPEIVHVPKANYIAVRGKGNPNEEGGAYQQAISVLYAVAYTLKMSYKTDYKIEGFYEYVVPPLEGFWWQDHVDGVDYSNKSAFHWISVIRLPDFVSKEDF
;
A
#
# COMPACT_ATOMS: atom_id res chain seq x y z
N MET A 1 -5.14 9.31 -20.60
CA MET A 1 -3.94 9.38 -19.75
C MET A 1 -4.29 8.70 -18.44
N ALA A 2 -3.43 7.82 -17.91
CA ALA A 2 -3.73 7.11 -16.67
C ALA A 2 -3.73 8.08 -15.48
N PHE A 3 -4.67 7.90 -14.56
CA PHE A 3 -4.74 8.65 -13.31
C PHE A 3 -3.54 8.30 -12.41
N ASP A 4 -2.82 9.30 -11.90
CA ASP A 4 -1.62 9.13 -11.10
C ASP A 4 -1.80 9.80 -9.73
N PHE A 5 -2.03 8.98 -8.71
CA PHE A 5 -2.26 9.42 -7.33
C PHE A 5 -1.16 10.36 -6.81
N LYS A 6 0.10 10.16 -7.23
CA LYS A 6 1.21 11.02 -6.79
C LYS A 6 1.12 12.42 -7.39
N LYS A 7 0.56 12.54 -8.59
CA LYS A 7 0.38 13.83 -9.28
C LYS A 7 -0.89 14.55 -8.83
N GLU A 8 -1.96 13.80 -8.60
CA GLU A 8 -3.25 14.36 -8.20
C GLU A 8 -3.28 14.72 -6.70
N TYR A 9 -2.61 13.94 -5.85
CA TYR A 9 -2.59 14.14 -4.39
C TYR A 9 -1.17 14.46 -3.88
N LYS A 10 -0.55 15.50 -4.44
CA LYS A 10 0.84 15.88 -4.12
C LYS A 10 1.08 16.14 -2.65
N GLU A 11 0.10 16.67 -1.93
CA GLU A 11 0.19 16.90 -0.48
C GLU A 11 0.47 15.62 0.32
N PHE A 12 0.07 14.43 -0.16
CA PHE A 12 0.30 13.17 0.53
C PHE A 12 1.53 12.41 0.01
N TYR A 13 1.93 12.66 -1.24
CA TYR A 13 2.95 11.86 -1.92
C TYR A 13 4.23 12.63 -2.28
N MET A 14 4.20 13.96 -2.18
CA MET A 14 5.31 14.86 -2.49
C MET A 14 5.47 15.95 -1.42
N PRO A 15 5.68 15.57 -0.14
CA PRO A 15 5.87 16.54 0.93
C PRO A 15 7.16 17.33 0.73
N LYS A 16 7.21 18.54 1.28
CA LYS A 16 8.43 19.35 1.33
C LYS A 16 9.32 18.87 2.48
N ASN A 17 10.57 19.35 2.52
CA ASN A 17 11.50 19.11 3.64
C ASN A 17 11.16 19.93 4.90
N LYS A 18 9.87 20.16 5.18
CA LYS A 18 9.38 20.91 6.34
C LYS A 18 8.16 20.17 6.90
N PRO A 19 8.09 19.96 8.22
CA PRO A 19 6.90 19.38 8.85
C PRO A 19 5.66 20.24 8.59
N GLU A 20 4.55 19.61 8.27
CA GLU A 20 3.27 20.25 8.02
C GLU A 20 2.12 19.39 8.57
N ILE A 21 1.05 20.04 8.99
CA ILE A 21 -0.19 19.36 9.41
C ILE A 21 -1.01 19.10 8.15
N VAL A 22 -1.37 17.84 7.93
CA VAL A 22 -2.20 17.42 6.79
C VAL A 22 -3.43 16.67 7.29
N HIS A 23 -4.54 16.82 6.57
CA HIS A 23 -5.76 16.05 6.82
C HIS A 23 -5.87 14.93 5.79
N VAL A 24 -5.49 13.72 6.18
CA VAL A 24 -5.53 12.55 5.29
C VAL A 24 -6.98 12.06 5.19
N PRO A 25 -7.61 12.06 4.00
CA PRO A 25 -8.97 11.56 3.83
C PRO A 25 -8.99 10.02 3.93
N LYS A 26 -10.19 9.45 4.08
CA LYS A 26 -10.37 8.00 3.93
C LYS A 26 -10.00 7.58 2.51
N ALA A 27 -9.37 6.42 2.39
CA ALA A 27 -9.03 5.80 1.12
C ALA A 27 -9.13 4.28 1.22
N ASN A 28 -9.30 3.61 0.07
CA ASN A 28 -9.29 2.16 -0.02
C ASN A 28 -7.87 1.62 -0.15
N TYR A 29 -7.60 0.49 0.50
CA TYR A 29 -6.30 -0.17 0.49
C TYR A 29 -6.47 -1.67 0.40
N ILE A 30 -5.59 -2.34 -0.35
CA ILE A 30 -5.25 -3.74 -0.07
C ILE A 30 -4.16 -3.76 0.99
N ALA A 31 -4.27 -4.71 1.92
CA ALA A 31 -3.41 -4.76 3.09
C ALA A 31 -3.02 -6.19 3.42
N VAL A 32 -1.75 -6.39 3.79
CA VAL A 32 -1.25 -7.63 4.41
C VAL A 32 -0.65 -7.28 5.76
N ARG A 33 -1.05 -8.00 6.80
CA ARG A 33 -0.52 -7.86 8.15
C ARG A 33 0.50 -8.94 8.42
N GLY A 34 1.56 -8.60 9.14
CA GLY A 34 2.57 -9.57 9.51
C GLY A 34 3.48 -9.07 10.62
N LYS A 35 4.51 -9.87 10.87
CA LYS A 35 5.55 -9.60 11.85
C LYS A 35 6.89 -10.11 11.35
N GLY A 36 7.98 -9.62 11.90
CA GLY A 36 9.33 -10.08 11.59
C GLY A 36 10.17 -9.07 10.81
N ASN A 37 11.44 -9.43 10.61
CA ASN A 37 12.44 -8.58 9.97
C ASN A 37 12.11 -8.39 8.48
N PRO A 38 11.92 -7.15 8.00
CA PRO A 38 11.59 -6.92 6.60
C PRO A 38 12.74 -7.17 5.63
N ASN A 39 13.95 -7.38 6.13
CA ASN A 39 15.16 -7.63 5.34
C ASN A 39 15.48 -9.13 5.20
N GLU A 40 14.64 -10.01 5.75
CA GLU A 40 14.83 -11.45 5.63
C GLU A 40 14.51 -11.92 4.22
N GLU A 41 15.51 -12.49 3.53
CA GLU A 41 15.34 -13.04 2.19
C GLU A 41 14.38 -14.23 2.22
N GLY A 42 13.36 -14.19 1.36
CA GLY A 42 12.25 -15.15 1.38
C GLY A 42 11.34 -15.03 2.60
N GLY A 43 11.56 -14.05 3.48
CA GLY A 43 10.81 -13.85 4.71
C GLY A 43 9.37 -13.37 4.48
N ALA A 44 8.61 -13.31 5.58
CA ALA A 44 7.18 -12.98 5.56
C ALA A 44 6.88 -11.63 4.90
N TYR A 45 7.74 -10.63 5.10
CA TYR A 45 7.55 -9.30 4.49
C TYR A 45 7.70 -9.35 2.97
N GLN A 46 8.76 -9.99 2.46
CA GLN A 46 8.98 -10.11 1.01
C GLN A 46 7.81 -10.84 0.34
N GLN A 47 7.32 -11.93 0.94
CA GLN A 47 6.15 -12.66 0.45
C GLN A 47 4.88 -11.78 0.45
N ALA A 48 4.67 -10.98 1.50
CA ALA A 48 3.55 -10.04 1.56
C ALA A 48 3.60 -8.99 0.44
N ILE A 49 4.79 -8.45 0.13
CA ILE A 49 4.97 -7.51 -0.98
C ILE A 49 4.64 -8.16 -2.32
N SER A 50 5.10 -9.40 -2.54
CA SER A 50 4.78 -10.15 -3.77
C SER A 50 3.27 -10.33 -3.96
N VAL A 51 2.54 -10.68 -2.89
CA VAL A 51 1.08 -10.84 -2.94
C VAL A 51 0.39 -9.50 -3.20
N LEU A 52 0.78 -8.43 -2.50
CA LEU A 52 0.19 -7.10 -2.70
C LEU A 52 0.32 -6.63 -4.16
N TYR A 53 1.49 -6.76 -4.76
CA TYR A 53 1.68 -6.36 -6.15
C TYR A 53 0.98 -7.29 -7.13
N ALA A 54 0.93 -8.60 -6.88
CA ALA A 54 0.17 -9.54 -7.72
C ALA A 54 -1.31 -9.13 -7.79
N VAL A 55 -1.91 -8.79 -6.65
CA VAL A 55 -3.31 -8.33 -6.57
C VAL A 55 -3.47 -6.96 -7.22
N ALA A 56 -2.61 -5.98 -6.87
CA ALA A 56 -2.70 -4.62 -7.42
C ALA A 56 -2.62 -4.58 -8.95
N TYR A 57 -1.71 -5.37 -9.54
CA TYR A 57 -1.57 -5.44 -11.00
C TYR A 57 -2.69 -6.22 -11.67
N THR A 58 -3.23 -7.26 -11.03
CA THR A 58 -4.41 -7.97 -11.53
C THR A 58 -5.61 -7.02 -11.64
N LEU A 59 -5.90 -6.25 -10.58
CA LEU A 59 -6.96 -5.23 -10.58
C LEU A 59 -6.73 -4.16 -11.67
N LYS A 60 -5.50 -3.64 -11.77
CA LYS A 60 -5.13 -2.65 -12.79
C LYS A 60 -5.30 -3.17 -14.22
N MET A 61 -5.07 -4.46 -14.45
CA MET A 61 -5.15 -5.08 -15.79
C MET A 61 -6.52 -5.69 -16.08
N SER A 62 -7.48 -5.64 -15.15
CA SER A 62 -8.84 -6.19 -15.30
C SER A 62 -9.52 -5.74 -16.60
N TYR A 63 -9.32 -4.48 -17.02
CA TYR A 63 -9.87 -3.94 -18.28
C TYR A 63 -9.45 -4.68 -19.54
N LYS A 64 -8.37 -5.47 -19.50
CA LYS A 64 -7.90 -6.32 -20.60
C LYS A 64 -8.52 -7.72 -20.60
N THR A 65 -9.39 -8.01 -19.65
CA THR A 65 -10.14 -9.26 -19.52
C THR A 65 -11.62 -9.03 -19.83
N ASP A 66 -12.43 -10.08 -19.78
CA ASP A 66 -13.88 -9.97 -19.91
C ASP A 66 -14.57 -9.42 -18.66
N TYR A 67 -13.87 -9.38 -17.52
CA TYR A 67 -14.36 -8.78 -16.29
C TYR A 67 -14.19 -7.25 -16.31
N LYS A 68 -15.29 -6.52 -16.17
CA LYS A 68 -15.30 -5.05 -16.15
C LYS A 68 -15.77 -4.55 -14.79
N ILE A 69 -14.86 -3.91 -14.06
CA ILE A 69 -15.18 -3.25 -12.79
C ILE A 69 -15.96 -1.97 -13.11
N GLU A 70 -17.10 -1.78 -12.47
CA GLU A 70 -17.92 -0.58 -12.64
C GLU A 70 -17.13 0.67 -12.22
N GLY A 71 -17.16 1.74 -13.02
CA GLY A 71 -16.43 2.97 -12.72
C GLY A 71 -14.91 2.91 -12.96
N PHE A 72 -14.40 1.82 -13.56
CA PHE A 72 -12.98 1.68 -13.87
C PHE A 72 -12.45 2.83 -14.72
N TYR A 73 -11.29 3.34 -14.31
CA TYR A 73 -10.43 4.19 -15.14
C TYR A 73 -9.00 3.65 -15.07
N GLU A 74 -8.22 3.83 -16.15
CA GLU A 74 -6.80 3.46 -16.13
C GLU A 74 -6.05 4.31 -15.10
N TYR A 75 -5.24 3.66 -14.25
CA TYR A 75 -4.46 4.31 -13.19
C TYR A 75 -3.04 3.73 -13.09
N VAL A 76 -2.14 4.51 -12.50
CA VAL A 76 -0.81 4.06 -12.09
C VAL A 76 -0.92 3.43 -10.71
N VAL A 77 -0.32 2.24 -10.50
CA VAL A 77 -0.27 1.60 -9.18
C VAL A 77 0.41 2.57 -8.18
N PRO A 78 -0.26 2.94 -7.08
CA PRO A 78 0.31 3.83 -6.06
C PRO A 78 1.57 3.25 -5.41
N PRO A 79 2.39 4.07 -4.73
CA PRO A 79 3.54 3.58 -4.00
C PRO A 79 3.14 2.58 -2.90
N LEU A 80 4.06 1.69 -2.56
CA LEU A 80 3.95 0.85 -1.37
C LEU A 80 4.02 1.72 -0.12
N GLU A 81 3.10 1.51 0.81
CA GLU A 81 3.05 2.16 2.10
C GLU A 81 3.09 1.10 3.21
N GLY A 82 3.53 1.48 4.41
CA GLY A 82 3.64 0.54 5.53
C GLY A 82 3.46 1.22 6.88
N PHE A 83 2.66 0.59 7.74
CA PHE A 83 2.53 0.94 9.15
C PHE A 83 3.41 0.00 9.96
N TRP A 84 4.16 0.54 10.92
CA TRP A 84 5.18 -0.20 11.67
C TRP A 84 5.10 0.11 13.15
N TRP A 85 5.23 -0.92 13.99
CA TRP A 85 5.33 -0.76 15.43
C TRP A 85 6.05 -1.96 16.07
N GLN A 86 6.36 -1.84 17.35
CA GLN A 86 6.85 -2.92 18.21
C GLN A 86 6.05 -2.87 19.52
N ASP A 87 5.60 -4.03 19.97
CA ASP A 87 4.89 -4.12 21.24
C ASP A 87 5.85 -3.75 22.39
N HIS A 88 5.36 -2.93 23.33
CA HIS A 88 6.10 -2.48 24.52
C HIS A 88 7.39 -1.67 24.26
N VAL A 89 7.54 -1.06 23.08
CA VAL A 89 8.65 -0.17 22.75
C VAL A 89 8.13 1.23 22.45
N ASP A 90 8.62 2.23 23.17
CA ASP A 90 8.42 3.64 22.80
C ASP A 90 9.37 3.99 21.65
N GLY A 91 8.80 4.26 20.48
CA GLY A 91 9.56 4.50 19.25
C GLY A 91 9.86 3.21 18.50
N VAL A 92 11.12 3.03 18.07
CA VAL A 92 11.55 1.85 17.29
C VAL A 92 12.94 1.41 17.73
N ASP A 93 13.07 0.15 18.11
CA ASP A 93 14.35 -0.54 18.29
C ASP A 93 14.78 -1.21 16.98
N TYR A 94 15.62 -0.51 16.22
CA TYR A 94 16.15 -0.98 14.94
C TYR A 94 17.15 -2.14 15.06
N SER A 95 17.64 -2.45 16.27
CA SER A 95 18.53 -3.60 16.50
C SER A 95 17.75 -4.92 16.55
N ASN A 96 16.48 -4.88 16.97
CA ASN A 96 15.60 -6.03 17.10
C ASN A 96 14.47 -6.05 16.05
N LYS A 97 14.84 -6.10 14.77
CA LYS A 97 13.89 -6.07 13.65
C LYS A 97 12.93 -7.28 13.61
N SER A 98 13.28 -8.39 14.25
CA SER A 98 12.40 -9.58 14.31
C SER A 98 11.15 -9.34 15.15
N ALA A 99 11.17 -8.35 16.06
CA ALA A 99 10.02 -7.94 16.85
C ALA A 99 9.10 -6.94 16.14
N PHE A 100 9.40 -6.54 14.90
CA PHE A 100 8.53 -5.62 14.15
C PHE A 100 7.17 -6.26 13.87
N HIS A 101 6.14 -5.47 14.07
CA HIS A 101 4.81 -5.69 13.52
C HIS A 101 4.58 -4.69 12.40
N TRP A 102 3.90 -5.14 11.35
CA TRP A 102 3.65 -4.30 10.20
C TRP A 102 2.32 -4.58 9.53
N ILE A 103 1.77 -3.53 8.91
CA ILE A 103 0.70 -3.62 7.93
C ILE A 103 1.24 -2.97 6.66
N SER A 104 1.47 -3.78 5.63
CA SER A 104 1.91 -3.29 4.32
C SER A 104 0.67 -3.08 3.45
N VAL A 105 0.60 -1.93 2.77
CA VAL A 105 -0.58 -1.54 2.00
C VAL A 105 -0.25 -0.93 0.65
N ILE A 106 -1.18 -1.07 -0.30
CA ILE A 106 -1.19 -0.32 -1.56
C ILE A 106 -2.57 0.31 -1.70
N ARG A 107 -2.62 1.63 -1.92
CA ARG A 107 -3.88 2.35 -2.15
C ARG A 107 -4.57 1.85 -3.42
N LEU A 108 -5.88 1.76 -3.38
CA LEU A 108 -6.74 1.44 -4.52
C LEU A 108 -7.64 2.63 -4.90
N PRO A 109 -8.06 2.71 -6.17
CA PRO A 109 -9.19 3.56 -6.57
C PRO A 109 -10.47 3.22 -5.81
N ASP A 110 -11.35 4.21 -5.62
CA ASP A 110 -12.60 4.06 -4.87
C ASP A 110 -13.60 3.12 -5.55
N PHE A 111 -13.46 2.90 -6.87
CA PHE A 111 -14.29 1.95 -7.61
C PHE A 111 -14.00 0.48 -7.28
N VAL A 112 -12.86 0.17 -6.66
CA VAL A 112 -12.54 -1.21 -6.27
C VAL A 112 -13.24 -1.55 -4.96
N SER A 113 -14.05 -2.60 -5.02
CA SER A 113 -14.85 -3.14 -3.94
C SER A 113 -14.37 -4.53 -3.52
N LYS A 114 -15.04 -5.13 -2.52
CA LYS A 114 -14.73 -6.49 -2.07
C LYS A 114 -15.09 -7.57 -3.09
N GLU A 115 -15.99 -7.28 -4.02
CA GLU A 115 -16.48 -8.24 -5.02
C GLU A 115 -15.51 -8.40 -6.19
N ASP A 116 -14.51 -7.52 -6.29
CA ASP A 116 -13.50 -7.50 -7.35
C ASP A 116 -12.27 -8.39 -7.06
N PHE A 117 -12.26 -9.10 -5.93
CA PHE A 117 -11.20 -10.03 -5.49
C PHE A 117 -11.59 -11.49 -5.72
#